data_AF-A0A3R7X4I2-F1
#
_entry.id   AF-A0A3R7X4I2-F1
#
_cell.length_a   1.000
_cell.length_b   1.000
_cell.length_c   1.000
_cell.angle_alpha   90.00
_cell.angle_beta   90.00
_cell.angle_gamma   90.00
#
_symmetry.space_group_name_H-M   'P 1'
#
loop_
_entity.id
_entity.type
_entity.pdbx_description
1 polymer ?
#
loop_
_entity_poly.entity_id
_entity_poly.type
_entity_poly.pdbx_seq_one_letter_code
_entity_poly.pdbx_strand_id
1 'polypeptide(L)'
;MLALATSAQCNVNCLLEYAPVCGTNNKTYGNSCILKVDACLTNETIAVARPGKCACVCDSICTMEFEPQCGSNGVTYGNKCSLKVAQCNDGLVKWISAGVCTKSCDAVCTKEYQPVCGSDGKTYGNDCELKNAMCQDSTSGLVKVSDGECPVSLNTTKIPTSTSPSIVTPSPSSTSSSSSPPVTTVPSSATAMATSAFTAALYVVLGLIVGY
;
A
#
# COMPACT_ATOMS: atom_id res chain seq x y z
N MET A 1 -15.09 62.91 12.14
CA MET A 1 -14.66 61.68 12.83
C MET A 1 -14.22 60.69 11.76
N LEU A 2 -12.92 60.39 11.69
CA LEU A 2 -12.40 59.33 10.82
C LEU A 2 -12.76 57.99 11.48
N ALA A 3 -13.64 57.20 10.85
CA ALA A 3 -13.83 55.82 11.24
C ALA A 3 -12.61 55.03 10.73
N LEU A 4 -11.66 54.77 11.62
CA LEU A 4 -10.60 53.80 11.39
C LEU A 4 -11.27 52.42 11.30
N ALA A 5 -11.36 51.88 10.08
CA ALA A 5 -11.81 50.52 9.83
C ALA A 5 -10.89 49.56 10.60
N THR A 6 -11.41 48.99 11.67
CA THR A 6 -10.71 48.02 12.51
C THR A 6 -10.40 46.77 11.69
N SER A 7 -9.14 46.33 11.77
CA SER A 7 -8.54 45.15 11.14
C SER A 7 -9.51 43.99 10.90
N ALA A 8 -9.66 43.58 9.64
CA ALA A 8 -10.33 42.33 9.27
C ALA A 8 -9.61 41.15 9.94
N GLN A 9 -10.19 40.60 11.01
CA GLN A 9 -9.64 39.46 11.72
C GLN A 9 -10.11 38.18 11.05
N CYS A 10 -9.28 37.66 10.16
CA CYS A 10 -9.49 36.35 9.56
C CYS A 10 -9.52 35.28 10.67
N ASN A 11 -10.61 34.52 10.73
CA ASN A 11 -10.70 33.39 11.66
C ASN A 11 -9.83 32.24 11.15
N VAL A 12 -8.64 32.06 11.75
CA VAL A 12 -7.65 31.04 11.38
C VAL A 12 -7.86 29.69 12.06
N ASN A 13 -8.92 29.53 12.85
CA ASN A 13 -9.17 28.29 13.57
C ASN A 13 -9.84 27.25 12.68
N CYS A 14 -9.02 26.45 11.99
CA CYS A 14 -9.46 25.32 11.19
C CYS A 14 -9.14 23.98 11.86
N LEU A 15 -10.07 23.03 11.80
CA LEU A 15 -9.79 21.65 12.20
C LEU A 15 -8.77 21.01 11.24
N LEU A 16 -7.96 20.08 11.75
CA LEU A 16 -6.97 19.31 10.98
C LEU A 16 -7.59 18.22 10.09
N GLU A 17 -8.86 18.38 9.72
CA GLU A 17 -9.54 17.46 8.82
C GLU A 17 -9.07 17.66 7.38
N TYR A 18 -8.71 16.57 6.71
CA TYR A 18 -8.31 16.59 5.31
C TYR A 18 -9.51 16.26 4.41
N ALA A 19 -10.12 17.29 3.86
CA ALA A 19 -11.26 17.23 2.94
C ALA A 19 -11.02 18.21 1.79
N PRO A 20 -10.13 17.87 0.84
CA PRO A 20 -9.56 18.85 -0.08
C PRO A 20 -10.60 19.50 -0.98
N VAL A 21 -10.39 20.78 -1.29
CA VAL A 21 -11.21 21.55 -2.23
C VAL A 21 -10.33 22.31 -3.22
N CYS A 22 -10.83 22.47 -4.43
CA CYS A 22 -10.18 23.30 -5.44
C CYS A 22 -10.76 24.71 -5.37
N GLY A 23 -9.91 25.72 -5.22
CA GLY A 23 -10.31 27.12 -5.28
C GLY A 23 -10.57 27.60 -6.71
N THR A 24 -11.33 28.68 -6.87
CA THR A 24 -11.51 29.39 -8.15
C THR A 24 -10.21 29.96 -8.71
N ASN A 25 -9.19 30.11 -7.88
CA ASN A 25 -7.82 30.48 -8.25
C ASN A 25 -6.96 29.27 -8.68
N ASN A 26 -7.56 28.09 -8.89
CA ASN A 26 -6.88 26.85 -9.25
C ASN A 26 -5.84 26.35 -8.23
N LYS A 27 -5.91 26.82 -6.98
CA LYS A 27 -5.10 26.34 -5.85
C LYS A 27 -5.88 25.29 -5.06
N THR A 28 -5.21 24.21 -4.68
CA THR A 28 -5.79 23.17 -3.82
C THR A 28 -5.64 23.54 -2.36
N TYR A 29 -6.72 23.43 -1.59
CA TYR A 29 -6.73 23.67 -0.15
C TYR A 29 -7.04 22.38 0.60
N GLY A 30 -6.40 22.15 1.76
CA GLY A 30 -6.58 20.94 2.55
C GLY A 30 -8.02 20.75 3.05
N ASN A 31 -8.74 21.84 3.26
CA ASN A 31 -10.18 21.88 3.47
C ASN A 31 -10.77 23.26 3.14
N SER A 32 -12.09 23.36 3.17
CA SER A 32 -12.82 24.61 2.87
C SER A 32 -12.58 25.73 3.89
N CYS A 33 -12.19 25.40 5.13
CA CYS A 33 -11.83 26.39 6.13
C CYS A 33 -10.52 27.09 5.77
N ILE A 34 -9.48 26.32 5.42
CA ILE A 34 -8.17 26.87 5.02
C ILE A 34 -8.31 27.74 3.75
N LEU A 35 -9.20 27.39 2.82
CA LEU A 35 -9.52 28.24 1.67
C LEU A 35 -10.07 29.61 2.10
N LYS A 36 -11.04 29.64 3.01
CA LYS A 36 -11.63 30.88 3.52
C LYS A 36 -10.61 31.73 4.28
N VAL A 37 -9.70 31.09 5.01
CA VAL A 37 -8.58 31.76 5.66
C VAL A 37 -7.69 32.44 4.63
N ASP A 38 -7.26 31.72 3.59
CA ASP A 38 -6.42 32.28 2.52
C ASP A 38 -7.13 33.45 1.82
N ALA A 39 -8.40 33.29 1.44
CA ALA A 39 -9.22 34.34 0.82
C ALA A 39 -9.26 35.62 1.67
N CYS A 40 -9.42 35.46 2.99
CA CYS A 40 -9.43 36.58 3.91
C CYS A 40 -8.04 37.22 4.07
N LEU A 41 -6.98 36.42 4.19
CA LEU A 41 -5.61 36.91 4.38
C LEU A 41 -5.07 37.62 3.13
N THR A 42 -5.43 37.15 1.94
CA THR A 42 -5.01 37.75 0.67
C THR A 42 -5.95 38.86 0.19
N ASN A 43 -7.10 39.03 0.85
CA ASN A 43 -8.19 39.92 0.41
C ASN A 43 -8.63 39.62 -1.03
N GLU A 44 -8.62 38.34 -1.41
CA GLU A 44 -9.05 37.84 -2.71
C GLU A 44 -10.40 37.13 -2.61
N THR A 45 -11.20 37.21 -3.67
CA THR A 45 -12.47 36.47 -3.78
C THR A 45 -12.22 35.04 -4.25
N ILE A 46 -11.80 34.16 -3.34
CA ILE A 46 -11.55 32.74 -3.60
C ILE A 46 -12.76 31.93 -3.12
N ALA A 47 -13.41 31.20 -4.03
CA ALA A 47 -14.52 30.31 -3.71
C ALA A 47 -14.13 28.85 -4.02
N VAL A 48 -14.90 27.88 -3.50
CA VAL A 48 -14.75 26.48 -3.90
C VAL A 48 -15.24 26.32 -5.33
N ALA A 49 -14.34 26.01 -6.27
CA ALA A 49 -14.68 25.67 -7.64
C ALA A 49 -15.23 24.24 -7.78
N ARG A 50 -14.64 23.28 -7.04
CA ARG A 50 -15.08 21.88 -7.00
C ARG A 50 -14.56 21.17 -5.74
N PRO A 51 -15.24 20.10 -5.28
CA PRO A 51 -14.68 19.20 -4.27
C PRO A 51 -13.45 18.46 -4.80
N GLY A 52 -12.55 18.06 -3.91
CA GLY A 52 -11.29 17.40 -4.25
C GLY A 52 -10.17 18.39 -4.59
N LYS A 53 -8.98 17.85 -4.89
CA LYS A 53 -7.85 18.66 -5.38
C LYS A 53 -8.21 19.32 -6.72
N CYS A 54 -7.58 20.44 -7.05
CA CYS A 54 -7.68 20.99 -8.40
C CYS A 54 -7.21 19.96 -9.43
N ALA A 55 -7.75 20.06 -10.65
CA ALA A 55 -7.22 19.26 -11.74
C ALA A 55 -5.72 19.57 -11.87
N CYS A 56 -4.90 18.52 -11.81
CA CYS A 56 -3.53 18.65 -12.27
C CYS A 56 -3.59 18.93 -13.77
N VAL A 57 -3.15 20.13 -14.17
CA VAL A 57 -2.80 20.38 -15.57
C VAL A 57 -1.39 19.85 -15.72
N CYS A 58 -1.28 18.54 -15.91
CA CYS A 58 -0.02 17.92 -16.25
C CYS A 58 -0.02 17.70 -17.77
N ASP A 59 1.02 18.18 -18.45
CA ASP A 59 1.23 17.91 -19.87
C ASP A 59 1.34 16.40 -20.07
N SER A 60 0.24 15.79 -20.49
CA SER A 60 0.10 14.34 -20.60
C SER A 60 0.51 13.82 -21.98
N ILE A 61 1.13 14.68 -22.80
CA ILE A 61 1.63 14.33 -24.11
C ILE A 61 3.02 13.72 -23.94
N CYS A 62 3.09 12.40 -23.98
CA CYS A 62 4.34 11.66 -23.93
C CYS A 62 4.56 10.87 -25.23
N THR A 63 5.83 10.79 -25.63
CA THR A 63 6.32 9.83 -26.61
C THR A 63 6.21 8.41 -26.04
N MET A 64 6.17 7.41 -26.92
CA MET A 64 6.14 5.99 -26.56
C MET A 64 7.54 5.35 -26.56
N GLU A 65 8.59 6.17 -26.48
CA GLU A 65 9.97 5.66 -26.34
C GLU A 65 10.11 4.91 -25.01
N PHE A 66 10.71 3.74 -25.05
CA PHE A 66 10.85 2.89 -23.86
C PHE A 66 12.24 3.10 -23.24
N GLU A 67 12.29 4.03 -22.28
CA GLU A 67 13.45 4.35 -21.44
C GLU A 67 13.03 4.27 -19.96
N PRO A 68 12.84 3.06 -19.42
CA PRO A 68 12.06 2.85 -18.20
C PRO A 68 12.65 3.59 -16.98
N GLN A 69 11.77 4.00 -16.07
CA GLN A 69 12.12 4.69 -14.82
C GLN A 69 11.37 4.04 -13.65
N CYS A 70 12.06 3.79 -12.54
CA CYS A 70 11.44 3.26 -11.34
C CYS A 70 10.94 4.38 -10.42
N GLY A 71 9.65 4.33 -10.08
CA GLY A 71 9.05 5.24 -9.09
C GLY A 71 9.05 4.67 -7.68
N SER A 72 8.93 5.54 -6.68
CA SER A 72 8.89 5.19 -5.26
C SER A 72 7.69 4.36 -4.82
N ASN A 73 6.67 4.29 -5.66
CA ASN A 73 5.51 3.44 -5.53
C ASN A 73 5.73 2.02 -6.10
N GLY A 74 6.95 1.69 -6.53
CA GLY A 74 7.28 0.38 -7.13
C GLY A 74 6.75 0.21 -8.56
N VAL A 75 6.24 1.28 -9.18
CA VAL A 75 5.74 1.26 -10.56
C VAL A 75 6.86 1.61 -11.52
N THR A 76 6.97 0.83 -12.59
CA THR A 76 7.83 1.14 -13.73
C THR A 76 7.12 2.05 -14.69
N TYR A 77 7.67 3.22 -14.93
CA TYR A 77 7.20 4.19 -15.91
C TYR A 77 7.96 3.97 -17.22
N GLY A 78 7.27 3.99 -18.35
CA GLY A 78 7.88 3.67 -19.65
C GLY A 78 8.98 4.63 -20.08
N ASN A 79 8.93 5.88 -19.60
CA ASN A 79 9.95 6.91 -19.83
C ASN A 79 9.90 8.03 -18.78
N LYS A 80 10.84 8.98 -18.88
CA LYS A 80 10.90 10.16 -18.01
C LYS A 80 9.63 11.01 -18.08
N CYS A 81 8.97 11.11 -19.24
CA CYS A 81 7.74 11.87 -19.39
C CYS A 81 6.60 11.26 -18.56
N SER A 82 6.33 9.97 -18.75
CA SER A 82 5.29 9.25 -18.00
C SER A 82 5.52 9.27 -16.48
N LEU A 83 6.78 9.19 -16.02
CA LEU A 83 7.11 9.38 -14.60
C LEU A 83 6.73 10.80 -14.14
N LYS A 84 7.12 11.85 -14.86
CA LYS A 84 6.80 13.24 -14.50
C LYS A 84 5.30 13.49 -14.43
N VAL A 85 4.53 12.93 -15.37
CA VAL A 85 3.06 13.00 -15.34
C VAL A 85 2.51 12.36 -14.06
N ALA A 86 3.04 11.20 -13.65
CA ALA A 86 2.63 10.56 -12.40
C ALA A 86 3.03 11.34 -11.15
N GLN A 87 4.25 11.89 -11.13
CA GLN A 87 4.71 12.79 -10.07
C GLN A 87 3.81 14.01 -9.93
N CYS A 88 3.36 14.57 -11.07
CA CYS A 88 2.47 15.72 -11.09
C CYS A 88 1.05 15.37 -10.61
N ASN A 89 0.52 14.21 -10.98
CA ASN A 89 -0.82 13.77 -10.61
C ASN A 89 -0.95 13.37 -9.13
N ASP A 90 0.00 12.60 -8.61
CA ASP A 90 -0.04 12.05 -7.26
C ASP A 90 0.63 13.00 -6.25
N GLY A 91 1.76 13.60 -6.64
CA GLY A 91 2.61 14.42 -5.78
C GLY A 91 3.46 13.61 -4.80
N LEU A 92 3.20 12.31 -4.65
CA LEU A 92 3.92 11.41 -3.74
C LEU A 92 4.98 10.55 -4.43
N VAL A 93 4.84 10.33 -5.73
CA VAL A 93 5.79 9.53 -6.51
C VAL A 93 7.13 10.26 -6.58
N LYS A 94 8.21 9.60 -6.20
CA LYS A 94 9.60 10.07 -6.35
C LYS A 94 10.33 9.16 -7.33
N TRP A 95 11.38 9.65 -7.96
CA TRP A 95 12.27 8.83 -8.77
C TRP A 95 13.18 7.99 -7.86
N ILE A 96 13.24 6.68 -8.07
CA ILE A 96 14.18 5.77 -7.39
C ILE A 96 15.43 5.57 -8.25
N SER A 97 15.24 5.10 -9.48
CA SER A 97 16.35 4.72 -10.36
C SER A 97 15.93 4.72 -11.82
N ALA A 98 16.91 4.76 -12.71
CA ALA A 98 16.70 4.43 -14.12
C ALA A 98 16.49 2.91 -14.26
N GLY A 99 15.76 2.51 -15.29
CA GLY A 99 15.38 1.13 -15.54
C GLY A 99 14.00 0.76 -15.00
N VAL A 100 13.65 -0.50 -15.15
CA VAL A 100 12.45 -1.08 -14.53
C VAL A 100 12.62 -1.11 -13.01
N CYS A 101 11.53 -1.05 -12.25
CA CYS A 101 11.58 -1.34 -10.83
C CYS A 101 11.98 -2.78 -10.61
N THR A 102 13.19 -2.99 -10.10
CA THR A 102 13.63 -4.27 -9.58
C THR A 102 13.29 -4.33 -8.10
N LYS A 103 12.55 -5.37 -7.68
CA LYS A 103 12.54 -5.72 -6.27
C LYS A 103 13.97 -6.16 -5.93
N SER A 104 14.70 -5.33 -5.19
CA SER A 104 16.03 -5.70 -4.72
C SER A 104 15.85 -6.73 -3.62
N CYS A 105 15.88 -7.99 -4.01
CA CYS A 105 15.77 -9.13 -3.11
C CYS A 105 17.15 -9.66 -2.68
N ASP A 106 18.18 -8.83 -2.87
CA ASP A 106 19.57 -9.14 -2.59
C ASP A 106 20.00 -8.52 -1.25
N ALA A 107 19.23 -8.79 -0.19
CA ALA A 107 19.75 -8.46 1.14
C ALA A 107 21.01 -9.30 1.37
N VAL A 108 22.11 -8.65 1.75
CA VAL A 108 23.34 -9.36 2.11
C VAL A 108 23.08 -10.11 3.42
N CYS A 109 23.00 -11.43 3.34
CA CYS A 109 22.77 -12.28 4.50
C CYS A 109 24.10 -12.71 5.13
N THR A 110 24.13 -12.74 6.47
CA THR A 110 25.19 -13.44 7.19
C THR A 110 25.10 -14.94 6.90
N LYS A 111 26.22 -15.66 7.03
CA LYS A 111 26.29 -17.12 6.89
C LYS A 111 26.12 -17.85 8.23
N GLU A 112 25.48 -17.20 9.19
CA GLU A 112 25.09 -17.84 10.44
C GLU A 112 23.97 -18.84 10.16
N TYR A 113 24.12 -20.06 10.67
CA TYR A 113 23.13 -21.12 10.51
C TYR A 113 22.13 -21.09 11.67
N GLN A 114 20.97 -20.48 11.41
CA GLN A 114 19.79 -20.45 12.28
C GLN A 114 18.58 -20.86 11.45
N PRO A 115 18.45 -22.17 11.14
CA PRO A 115 17.58 -22.62 10.05
C PRO A 115 16.10 -22.32 10.31
N VAL A 116 15.36 -22.13 9.23
CA VAL A 116 13.90 -21.91 9.26
C VAL A 116 13.21 -22.75 8.19
N CYS A 117 12.02 -23.24 8.49
CA CYS A 117 11.22 -24.03 7.54
C CYS A 117 10.23 -23.14 6.80
N GLY A 118 10.28 -23.17 5.47
CA GLY A 118 9.31 -22.49 4.59
C GLY A 118 8.04 -23.29 4.36
N SER A 119 6.97 -22.62 3.93
CA SER A 119 5.71 -23.25 3.53
C SER A 119 5.83 -24.12 2.27
N ASP A 120 6.93 -24.00 1.54
CA ASP A 120 7.31 -24.86 0.44
C ASP A 120 8.03 -26.15 0.89
N GLY A 121 8.15 -26.38 2.20
CA GLY A 121 8.83 -27.53 2.78
C GLY A 121 10.36 -27.50 2.64
N LYS A 122 10.94 -26.35 2.26
CA LYS A 122 12.39 -26.17 2.19
C LYS A 122 12.95 -25.54 3.47
N THR A 123 14.10 -26.04 3.90
CA THR A 123 14.91 -25.42 4.96
C THR A 123 15.76 -24.30 4.36
N TYR A 124 15.70 -23.13 4.97
CA TYR A 124 16.54 -21.98 4.65
C TYR A 124 17.59 -21.80 5.75
N GLY A 125 18.82 -21.41 5.41
CA GLY A 125 19.92 -21.35 6.37
C GLY A 125 19.73 -20.34 7.49
N ASN A 126 18.96 -19.28 7.23
CA ASN A 126 18.47 -18.32 8.22
C ASN A 126 17.26 -17.52 7.70
N ASP A 127 16.68 -16.70 8.58
CA ASP A 127 15.56 -15.80 8.26
C ASP A 127 15.88 -14.82 7.11
N CYS A 128 17.13 -14.41 6.94
CA CYS A 128 17.51 -13.52 5.83
C CYS A 128 17.40 -14.25 4.48
N GLU A 129 17.93 -15.47 4.40
CA GLU A 129 17.84 -16.29 3.19
C GLU A 129 16.38 -16.61 2.81
N LEU A 130 15.53 -16.91 3.80
CA LEU A 130 14.08 -17.08 3.57
C LEU A 130 13.43 -15.80 3.05
N LYS A 131 13.72 -14.63 3.65
CA LYS A 131 13.15 -13.34 3.20
C LYS A 131 13.57 -12.97 1.78
N ASN A 132 14.82 -13.26 1.41
CA ASN A 132 15.28 -13.07 0.03
C ASN A 132 14.49 -13.97 -0.92
N ALA A 133 14.27 -15.23 -0.59
CA ALA A 133 13.46 -16.14 -1.39
C ALA A 133 11.99 -15.67 -1.50
N MET A 134 11.36 -15.25 -0.40
CA MET A 134 10.01 -14.67 -0.38
C MET A 134 9.91 -13.41 -1.26
N CYS A 135 10.96 -12.58 -1.26
CA CYS A 135 11.01 -11.40 -2.10
C CYS A 135 11.15 -11.75 -3.59
N GLN A 136 12.05 -12.69 -3.92
CA GLN A 136 12.34 -13.10 -5.30
C GLN A 136 11.10 -13.69 -5.99
N ASP A 137 10.31 -14.46 -5.26
CA ASP A 137 9.06 -15.03 -5.76
C ASP A 137 7.87 -14.62 -4.86
N SER A 138 7.44 -13.37 -5.01
CA SER A 138 6.29 -12.83 -4.28
C SER A 138 4.96 -13.53 -4.64
N THR A 139 4.91 -14.35 -5.69
CA THR A 139 3.71 -15.06 -6.13
C THR A 139 3.58 -16.46 -5.52
N SER A 140 4.68 -17.03 -5.02
CA SER A 140 4.72 -18.35 -4.39
C SER A 140 3.89 -18.47 -3.11
N GLY A 141 3.57 -17.35 -2.45
CA GLY A 141 2.96 -17.36 -1.11
C GLY A 141 3.87 -18.00 -0.05
N LEU A 142 5.19 -18.05 -0.30
CA LEU A 142 6.17 -18.56 0.63
C LEU A 142 6.09 -17.77 1.95
N VAL A 143 5.98 -18.48 3.06
CA VAL A 143 5.98 -17.95 4.43
C VAL A 143 6.81 -18.85 5.34
N LYS A 144 7.31 -18.29 6.45
CA LYS A 144 7.92 -19.08 7.51
C LYS A 144 6.86 -19.93 8.20
N VAL A 145 7.06 -21.24 8.23
CA VAL A 145 6.20 -22.20 8.95
C VAL A 145 6.71 -22.42 10.36
N SER A 146 8.02 -22.61 10.54
CA SER A 146 8.63 -22.82 11.85
C SER A 146 10.09 -22.37 11.89
N ASP A 147 10.59 -22.15 13.09
CA ASP A 147 12.03 -22.18 13.36
C ASP A 147 12.55 -23.62 13.27
N GLY A 148 13.83 -23.77 12.92
CA GLY A 148 14.46 -25.06 12.67
C GLY A 148 14.31 -25.55 11.23
N GLU A 149 14.91 -26.71 10.96
CA GLU A 149 14.83 -27.35 9.65
C GLU A 149 13.42 -27.92 9.39
N CYS A 150 13.01 -28.00 8.12
CA CYS A 150 11.79 -28.69 7.77
C CYS A 150 11.86 -30.18 8.11
N PRO A 151 10.73 -30.79 8.51
CA PRO A 151 10.69 -32.23 8.76
C PRO A 151 11.04 -32.98 7.47
N VAL A 152 12.02 -33.88 7.57
CA VAL A 152 12.31 -34.81 6.48
C VAL A 152 11.08 -35.68 6.25
N SER A 153 10.56 -35.67 5.03
CA SER A 153 9.54 -36.63 4.61
C SER A 153 10.20 -38.01 4.50
N LEU A 154 10.24 -38.73 5.62
CA LEU A 154 10.65 -40.12 5.67
C LEU A 154 9.59 -40.98 4.97
N ASN A 155 9.62 -41.00 3.64
CA ASN A 155 8.94 -42.03 2.87
C ASN A 155 9.97 -42.89 2.15
N THR A 156 10.67 -43.74 2.90
CA THR A 156 11.04 -45.07 2.40
C THR A 156 11.22 -46.03 3.55
N THR A 157 10.42 -47.08 3.49
CA THR A 157 10.52 -48.38 4.13
C THR A 157 11.94 -48.94 4.00
N LYS A 158 12.84 -48.62 4.94
CA LYS A 158 13.92 -49.52 5.38
C LYS A 158 14.49 -49.01 6.70
N ILE A 159 14.02 -49.63 7.77
CA ILE A 159 14.71 -49.66 9.06
C ILE A 159 15.97 -50.52 8.88
N PRO A 160 17.19 -50.05 9.17
CA PRO A 160 18.22 -50.91 9.70
C PRO A 160 18.15 -50.85 11.23
N THR A 161 17.79 -51.99 11.80
CA THR A 161 17.72 -52.27 13.22
C THR A 161 19.12 -52.25 13.83
N SER A 162 19.30 -51.36 14.83
CA SER A 162 19.99 -51.53 16.12
C SER A 162 21.31 -52.32 16.19
N THR A 163 22.36 -51.68 16.74
CA THR A 163 23.07 -52.27 17.89
C THR A 163 23.57 -51.17 18.86
N SER A 164 23.08 -51.27 20.09
CA SER A 164 23.31 -50.52 21.37
C SER A 164 24.71 -50.80 21.98
N PRO A 165 25.14 -50.41 23.23
CA PRO A 165 24.48 -49.67 24.34
C PRO A 165 25.36 -48.58 25.07
N SER A 166 24.84 -47.66 25.89
CA SER A 166 24.54 -47.91 27.31
C SER A 166 23.81 -46.77 28.05
N ILE A 167 23.03 -47.24 29.04
CA ILE A 167 22.16 -46.65 30.05
C ILE A 167 22.90 -45.79 31.10
N VAL A 168 22.32 -44.65 31.54
CA VAL A 168 22.24 -44.24 32.96
C VAL A 168 20.96 -43.39 33.21
N THR A 169 19.97 -44.06 33.81
CA THR A 169 18.95 -43.69 34.85
C THR A 169 18.34 -42.27 35.05
N PRO A 170 17.16 -42.17 35.75
CA PRO A 170 16.19 -41.08 35.58
C PRO A 170 16.03 -40.11 36.78
N SER A 171 15.14 -39.10 36.59
CA SER A 171 14.27 -38.40 37.58
C SER A 171 14.55 -36.89 37.77
N PRO A 172 13.60 -36.04 38.23
CA PRO A 172 12.15 -36.00 38.02
C PRO A 172 11.63 -34.63 37.48
N SER A 173 10.36 -34.67 37.07
CA SER A 173 9.34 -33.61 37.03
C SER A 173 9.68 -32.23 37.61
N SER A 174 9.48 -31.19 36.80
CA SER A 174 8.91 -29.92 37.29
C SER A 174 7.94 -29.35 36.26
N THR A 175 6.67 -29.47 36.62
CA THR A 175 5.55 -28.65 36.18
C THR A 175 5.88 -27.16 36.33
N SER A 176 5.69 -26.39 35.26
CA SER A 176 5.33 -24.97 35.38
C SER A 176 4.43 -24.55 34.23
N SER A 177 3.14 -24.60 34.51
CA SER A 177 2.08 -23.85 33.87
C SER A 177 2.17 -22.37 34.22
N SER A 178 2.15 -21.47 33.24
CA SER A 178 1.60 -20.10 33.37
C SER A 178 1.43 -19.51 31.96
N SER A 179 0.22 -19.58 31.41
CA SER A 179 -0.78 -18.49 31.39
C SER A 179 -0.53 -17.47 30.27
N SER A 180 -1.01 -17.79 29.07
CA SER A 180 -1.28 -16.80 28.02
C SER A 180 -2.49 -15.94 28.43
N PRO A 181 -2.47 -14.62 28.23
CA PRO A 181 -3.66 -13.79 28.36
C PRO A 181 -4.65 -14.06 27.20
N PRO A 182 -5.96 -13.86 27.39
CA PRO A 182 -6.95 -14.05 26.34
C PRO A 182 -6.78 -12.98 25.24
N VAL A 183 -6.73 -13.43 23.99
CA VAL A 183 -6.87 -12.56 22.82
C VAL A 183 -8.33 -12.14 22.72
N THR A 184 -8.60 -10.86 22.98
CA THR A 184 -9.90 -10.23 22.75
C THR A 184 -10.18 -10.18 21.25
N THR A 185 -11.20 -10.93 20.82
CA THR A 185 -11.76 -10.89 19.48
C THR A 185 -12.58 -9.61 19.29
N VAL A 186 -12.16 -8.75 18.36
CA VAL A 186 -12.97 -7.64 17.86
C VAL A 186 -13.66 -8.07 16.56
N PRO A 187 -15.00 -7.96 16.45
CA PRO A 187 -15.72 -8.36 15.24
C PRO A 187 -15.56 -7.31 14.12
N SER A 188 -15.26 -7.80 12.92
CA SER A 188 -15.30 -7.03 11.68
C SER A 188 -16.75 -6.69 11.33
N SER A 189 -17.07 -5.40 11.36
CA SER A 189 -18.30 -4.84 10.78
C SER A 189 -18.17 -4.73 9.26
N ALA A 190 -18.74 -5.71 8.56
CA ALA A 190 -19.03 -5.61 7.14
C ALA A 190 -20.23 -4.66 6.96
N THR A 191 -20.02 -3.53 6.29
CA THR A 191 -21.11 -2.66 5.81
C THR A 191 -21.21 -2.75 4.29
N ALA A 192 -22.46 -2.86 3.85
CA ALA A 192 -22.92 -3.17 2.52
C ALA A 192 -22.41 -2.24 1.41
N MET A 193 -22.04 -2.82 0.27
CA MET A 193 -22.00 -2.12 -1.01
C MET A 193 -23.35 -2.28 -1.70
N ALA A 194 -24.07 -1.18 -1.84
CA ALA A 194 -25.26 -1.05 -2.67
C ALA A 194 -24.84 -1.07 -4.14
N THR A 195 -25.33 -2.06 -4.90
CA THR A 195 -25.17 -2.14 -6.35
C THR A 195 -26.24 -1.29 -7.03
N SER A 196 -25.81 -0.25 -7.73
CA SER A 196 -26.63 0.57 -8.62
C SER A 196 -26.86 -0.17 -9.95
N ALA A 197 -28.06 -0.70 -10.15
CA ALA A 197 -28.48 -1.21 -11.44
C ALA A 197 -28.85 -0.03 -12.35
N PHE A 198 -27.99 0.23 -13.33
CA PHE A 198 -28.28 1.02 -14.53
C PHE A 198 -29.46 0.39 -15.27
N THR A 199 -30.65 0.96 -15.16
CA THR A 199 -31.78 0.66 -16.05
C THR A 199 -31.86 1.71 -17.17
N ALA A 200 -31.28 1.33 -18.31
CA ALA A 200 -31.83 1.53 -19.65
C ALA A 200 -32.43 2.90 -20.01
N ALA A 201 -31.58 3.87 -20.33
CA ALA A 201 -31.91 4.95 -21.27
C ALA A 201 -31.84 4.44 -22.72
N LEU A 202 -32.65 3.43 -23.05
CA LEU A 202 -32.75 2.84 -24.39
C LEU A 202 -34.17 3.04 -24.96
N TYR A 203 -34.65 4.29 -24.99
CA TYR A 203 -35.96 4.61 -25.58
C TYR A 203 -36.00 5.96 -26.31
N VAL A 204 -34.93 6.36 -27.01
CA VAL A 204 -34.95 7.62 -27.80
C VAL A 204 -34.55 7.46 -29.29
N VAL A 205 -34.30 6.24 -29.80
CA VAL A 205 -33.78 6.11 -31.20
C VAL A 205 -34.64 5.23 -32.14
N LEU A 206 -35.89 4.91 -31.80
CA LEU A 206 -36.78 4.17 -32.72
C LEU A 206 -38.19 4.76 -32.77
N GLY A 207 -38.32 6.00 -33.24
CA GLY A 207 -39.63 6.66 -33.40
C GLY A 207 -39.74 7.68 -34.53
N LEU A 208 -38.80 7.72 -35.49
CA LEU A 208 -38.84 8.69 -36.59
C LEU A 208 -38.61 8.09 -37.99
N ILE A 209 -38.94 6.82 -38.19
CA ILE A 209 -38.99 6.24 -39.54
C ILE A 209 -39.99 5.08 -39.57
N VAL A 210 -41.23 5.38 -39.93
CA VAL A 210 -42.04 4.76 -41.01
C VAL A 210 -43.46 5.34 -40.86
N GLY A 211 -43.91 6.08 -41.87
CA GLY A 211 -45.27 6.62 -41.94
C GLY A 211 -46.30 5.59 -42.39
N TYR A 212 -47.55 5.81 -41.96
CA TYR A 212 -48.77 5.65 -42.76
C TYR A 212 -49.92 6.37 -42.03
#